data_AF-A0A9E1N0D6-F1
#
_entry.id   AF-A0A9E1N0D6-F1
#
_cell.length_a   1.000
_cell.length_b   1.000
_cell.length_c   1.000
_cell.angle_alpha   90.00
_cell.angle_beta   90.00
_cell.angle_gamma   90.00
#
_symmetry.space_group_name_H-M   'P 1'
#
loop_
_entity.id
_entity.type
_entity.pdbx_description
1 polymer ?
#
loop_
_entity_poly.entity_id
_entity_poly.type
_entity_poly.pdbx_seq_one_letter_code
_entity_poly.pdbx_strand_id
1 'polypeptide(L)'
;ASDIGGGPWLELIVDGASDDAVAKLAALPAVEQVTELASGRFRLVGGDDLAPAATEMAVSLGWRVRQVTDHQASLQEVFLSLVEAE
;
A
#
# COMPACT_ATOMS: atom_id res chain seq x y z
N ALA A 1 1.58 17.22 -12.74
CA ALA A 1 0.55 16.19 -12.66
C ALA A 1 0.99 15.24 -11.55
N SER A 2 0.51 15.47 -10.32
CA SER A 2 0.69 14.51 -9.24
C SER A 2 -0.42 13.49 -9.42
N ASP A 3 -0.01 12.30 -9.81
CA ASP A 3 -0.81 11.10 -9.97
C ASP A 3 -1.80 10.96 -8.79
N ILE A 4 -3.06 11.33 -9.02
CA ILE A 4 -4.13 11.10 -8.04
C ILE A 4 -4.42 9.62 -8.16
N GLY A 5 -3.75 8.84 -7.30
CA GLY A 5 -3.93 7.41 -7.17
C GLY A 5 -5.36 7.04 -6.81
N GLY A 6 -6.21 6.94 -7.83
CA GLY A 6 -7.61 6.51 -7.76
C GLY A 6 -7.78 5.00 -7.87
N GLY A 7 -6.71 4.21 -7.72
CA GLY A 7 -6.78 2.76 -7.58
C GLY A 7 -6.87 2.35 -6.09
N PRO A 8 -7.33 1.12 -5.80
CA PRO A 8 -7.33 0.59 -4.45
C PRO A 8 -5.91 0.61 -3.88
N TRP A 9 -5.77 1.01 -2.62
CA TRP A 9 -4.47 1.06 -1.96
C TRP A 9 -4.59 0.70 -0.48
N LEU A 10 -3.49 0.20 0.07
CA LEU A 10 -3.40 -0.23 1.45
C LEU A 10 -2.55 0.73 2.26
N GLU A 11 -3.08 1.19 3.39
CA GLU A 11 -2.27 1.82 4.43
C GLU A 11 -1.83 0.77 5.45
N LEU A 12 -0.51 0.63 5.63
CA LEU A 12 0.11 -0.24 6.61
C LEU A 12 0.89 0.60 7.62
N ILE A 13 0.54 0.49 8.91
CA ILE A 13 1.26 1.12 10.01
C ILE A 13 1.86 0.02 10.89
N VAL A 14 3.18 0.06 11.08
CA VAL A 14 3.96 -0.91 11.83
C VAL A 14 4.98 -0.24 12.75
N ASP A 15 5.26 -0.86 13.89
CA ASP A 15 6.41 -0.51 14.73
C ASP A 15 7.58 -1.46 14.44
N GLY A 16 8.81 -0.93 14.51
CA GLY A 16 10.04 -1.74 14.37
C GLY A 16 10.42 -2.06 12.92
N ALA A 17 9.86 -1.33 11.94
CA ALA A 17 10.31 -1.40 10.56
C ALA A 17 11.80 -1.03 10.46
N SER A 18 12.54 -1.82 9.68
CA SER A 18 13.96 -1.57 9.39
C SER A 18 14.13 -0.55 8.27
N ASP A 19 15.33 0.02 8.12
CA ASP A 19 15.62 1.05 7.10
C ASP A 19 15.40 0.58 5.65
N ASP A 20 15.38 -0.74 5.42
CA ASP A 20 15.11 -1.38 4.13
C ASP A 20 13.64 -1.79 3.96
N ALA A 21 12.72 -1.32 4.81
CA ALA A 21 11.32 -1.73 4.82
C ALA A 21 10.62 -1.48 3.47
N VAL A 22 10.88 -0.34 2.83
CA VAL A 22 10.33 -0.03 1.50
C VAL A 22 10.76 -1.07 0.47
N ALA A 23 12.05 -1.45 0.46
CA ALA A 23 12.57 -2.44 -0.48
C ALA A 23 11.97 -3.84 -0.23
N LYS A 24 11.79 -4.22 1.04
CA LYS A 24 11.15 -5.49 1.42
C LYS A 24 9.68 -5.54 0.99
N LEU A 25 8.92 -4.47 1.26
CA LEU A 25 7.53 -4.36 0.83
C LEU A 25 7.42 -4.38 -0.70
N ALA A 26 8.30 -3.68 -1.41
CA ALA A 26 8.30 -3.64 -2.87
C ALA A 26 8.70 -4.97 -3.52
N ALA A 27 9.31 -5.89 -2.78
CA ALA A 27 9.66 -7.22 -3.25
C ALA A 27 8.49 -8.22 -3.19
N LEU A 28 7.37 -7.85 -2.57
CA LEU A 28 6.18 -8.70 -2.52
C LEU A 28 5.55 -8.80 -3.93
N PRO A 29 5.22 -10.01 -4.42
CA PRO A 29 4.60 -10.16 -5.75
C PRO A 29 3.27 -9.42 -5.92
N ALA A 30 2.52 -9.25 -4.83
CA ALA A 30 1.24 -8.53 -4.83
C ALA A 30 1.40 -7.00 -4.83
N VAL A 31 2.62 -6.47 -4.68
CA VAL A 31 2.91 -5.04 -4.59
C VAL A 31 3.43 -4.52 -5.92
N GLU A 32 2.79 -3.48 -6.43
CA GLU A 32 3.22 -2.74 -7.62
C GLU A 32 4.00 -1.48 -7.23
N GLN A 33 3.58 -0.82 -6.15
CA GLN A 33 4.21 0.41 -5.69
C GLN A 33 4.19 0.51 -4.15
N VAL A 34 5.28 1.04 -3.61
CA VAL A 34 5.41 1.38 -2.19
C VAL A 34 5.81 2.83 -2.04
N THR A 35 5.16 3.53 -1.12
CA THR A 35 5.57 4.87 -0.68
C THR A 35 5.57 4.91 0.83
N GLU A 36 6.70 5.30 1.44
CA GLU A 36 6.73 5.61 2.86
C GLU A 36 6.15 7.01 3.07
N LEU A 37 5.08 7.11 3.87
CA LEU A 37 4.41 8.37 4.19
C LEU A 37 5.01 9.02 5.44
N ALA A 38 5.44 8.19 6.38
CA ALA A 38 6.15 8.55 7.61
C ALA A 38 6.86 7.30 8.14
N SER A 39 7.75 7.46 9.12
CA SER A 39 8.44 6.31 9.74
C SER A 39 7.46 5.25 10.22
N GLY A 40 7.53 4.06 9.62
CA GLY A 40 6.65 2.93 9.93
C GLY A 40 5.24 3.02 9.33
N ARG A 41 4.94 4.02 8.50
CA ARG A 41 3.66 4.20 7.80
C ARG A 41 3.87 4.15 6.29
N PHE A 42 3.26 3.17 5.66
CA PHE A 42 3.43 2.87 4.24
C PHE A 42 2.09 2.92 3.50
N ARG A 43 2.13 3.48 2.29
CA ARG A 43 1.11 3.31 1.27
C ARG A 43 1.58 2.26 0.29
N LEU A 44 0.75 1.25 0.05
CA LEU A 44 1.00 0.17 -0.89
C LEU A 44 -0.09 0.18 -1.95
N VAL A 45 0.32 0.08 -3.21
CA VAL A 45 -0.58 -0.14 -4.35
C VAL A 45 -0.23 -1.50 -4.93
N GLY A 46 -1.25 -2.26 -5.30
CA GLY A 46 -1.09 -3.63 -5.73
C GLY A 46 -2.39 -4.31 -6.07
N GLY A 47 -2.29 -5.59 -6.41
CA GLY A 47 -3.41 -6.41 -6.84
C GLY A 47 -4.14 -7.10 -5.69
N ASP A 48 -4.90 -8.13 -6.04
CA ASP A 48 -5.56 -9.02 -5.09
C ASP A 48 -4.53 -9.60 -4.09
N ASP A 49 -4.96 -9.85 -2.85
CA ASP A 49 -4.13 -10.36 -1.74
C ASP A 49 -3.05 -9.42 -1.18
N LEU A 50 -3.03 -8.13 -1.58
CA LEU A 50 -2.08 -7.15 -1.05
C LEU A 50 -2.08 -7.06 0.49
N ALA A 51 -3.27 -6.97 1.10
CA ALA A 51 -3.43 -6.86 2.55
C ALA A 51 -2.90 -8.07 3.33
N PRO A 52 -3.31 -9.32 3.04
CA PRO A 52 -2.76 -10.49 3.72
C PRO A 52 -1.24 -10.62 3.48
N ALA A 53 -0.76 -10.46 2.25
CA ALA A 53 0.67 -10.60 1.94
C ALA A 53 1.55 -9.60 2.70
N ALA A 54 1.17 -8.32 2.71
CA ALA A 54 1.91 -7.28 3.43
C ALA A 54 1.89 -7.50 4.96
N THR A 55 0.75 -7.95 5.49
CA THR A 55 0.59 -8.22 6.93
C THR A 55 1.42 -9.43 7.36
N GLU A 56 1.35 -10.54 6.62
CA GLU A 56 2.14 -11.75 6.90
C GLU A 56 3.63 -11.47 6.84
N MET A 57 4.09 -10.72 5.84
CA MET A 57 5.49 -10.32 5.75
C MET A 57 5.91 -9.49 6.96
N ALA A 58 5.15 -8.46 7.32
CA ALA A 58 5.44 -7.61 8.47
C ALA A 58 5.59 -8.45 9.76
N VAL A 59 4.67 -9.39 9.99
CA VAL A 59 4.73 -10.30 11.14
C VAL A 59 5.96 -11.21 11.07
N SER A 60 6.28 -11.79 9.91
CA SER A 60 7.44 -12.67 9.73
C SER A 60 8.78 -11.97 9.98
N LEU A 61 8.84 -10.66 9.71
CA LEU A 61 10.01 -9.81 9.95
C LEU A 61 10.07 -9.29 11.39
N GLY A 62 9.11 -9.66 12.24
CA GLY A 62 9.02 -9.23 13.63
C GLY A 62 8.51 -7.80 13.81
N TRP A 63 7.98 -7.17 12.76
CA TRP A 63 7.36 -5.85 12.87
C TRP A 63 6.00 -5.99 13.57
N ARG A 64 5.69 -5.06 14.45
CA ARG A 64 4.39 -5.04 15.13
C ARG A 64 3.39 -4.27 14.29
N VAL A 65 2.45 -4.97 13.67
CA VAL A 65 1.34 -4.35 12.93
C VAL A 65 0.44 -3.58 13.91
N ARG A 66 0.29 -2.28 13.67
CA ARG A 66 -0.55 -1.37 14.45
C ARG A 66 -1.89 -1.13 13.77
N GLN A 67 -1.88 -0.97 12.45
CA GLN A 67 -3.08 -0.72 11.66
C GLN A 67 -2.88 -1.20 10.23
N VAL A 68 -3.95 -1.74 9.65
CA VAL A 68 -4.07 -2.10 8.24
C VAL A 68 -5.38 -1.50 7.75
N THR A 69 -5.33 -0.62 6.75
CA THR A 69 -6.53 0.05 6.22
C THR A 69 -6.58 -0.14 4.72
N ASP A 70 -7.61 -0.79 4.23
CA ASP A 70 -7.88 -0.92 2.80
C ASP A 70 -8.68 0.29 2.33
N HIS A 71 -8.13 1.03 1.38
CA HIS A 71 -8.76 2.18 0.74
C HIS A 71 -9.23 1.76 -0.64
N GLN A 72 -10.52 1.50 -0.77
CA GLN A 72 -11.14 1.30 -2.07
C GLN A 72 -11.36 2.64 -2.76
N ALA A 73 -11.15 2.65 -4.07
CA ALA A 73 -11.49 3.78 -4.91
C ALA A 73 -12.99 4.08 -4.78
N SER A 74 -13.35 5.34 -4.58
CA SER A 74 -14.74 5.76 -4.63
C SER A 74 -15.25 5.70 -6.08
N LEU A 75 -16.56 5.49 -6.26
CA LEU A 75 -17.19 5.54 -7.59
C LEU A 75 -16.88 6.85 -8.34
N GLN A 76 -16.70 7.95 -7.60
CA GLN A 76 -16.33 9.24 -8.17
C GLN A 76 -14.91 9.24 -8.75
N GLU A 77 -13.94 8.62 -8.06
CA GLU A 77 -12.56 8.51 -8.55
C GLU A 77 -12.47 7.57 -9.76
N VAL A 78 -13.25 6.48 -9.75
CA VAL A 78 -13.38 5.58 -10.92
C VAL A 78 -13.99 6.32 -12.11
N PHE A 79 -14.99 7.17 -11.88
CA PHE A 79 -15.59 7.97 -12.96
C PHE A 79 -14.60 8.97 -13.54
N LEU A 80 -13.83 9.67 -12.70
CA LEU A 80 -12.83 10.65 -13.14
C LEU A 80 -11.72 9.97 -13.96
N SER A 81 -11.21 8.82 -13.53
CA SER A 81 -10.16 8.11 -14.27
C SER A 81 -10.61 7.62 -15.66
N LEU A 82 -11.89 7.29 -15.83
CA LEU A 82 -12.45 6.89 -17.13
C LEU A 82 -12.63 8.09 -18.07
N VAL A 83 -13.04 9.25 -17.56
CA VAL A 83 -13.29 10.45 -18.38
C VAL A 83 -12.00 11.15 -18.79
N GLU A 84 -10.94 11.06 -17.98
CA GLU A 84 -9.62 11.64 -18.30
C GLU A 84 -8.78 10.77 -19.26
N ALA A 85 -9.21 9.52 -19.53
CA ALA A 85 -8.52 8.58 -20.42
C ALA A 85 -8.97 8.67 -21.90
N GLU A 86 -9.95 9.50 -22.23
CA GLU A 86 -10.39 9.84 -23.61
C GLU A 86 -9.79 11.17 -24.11
#